data_AF-A0A7C8Z551-F1
#
_entry.id   AF-A0A7C8Z551-F1
#
_cell.length_a   1.000
_cell.length_b   1.000
_cell.length_c   1.000
_cell.angle_alpha   90.00
_cell.angle_beta   90.00
_cell.angle_gamma   90.00
#
_symmetry.space_group_name_H-M   'P 1'
#
loop_
_entity.id
_entity.type
_entity.pdbx_description
1 polymer ?
#
loop_
_entity_poly.entity_id
_entity_poly.type
_entity_poly.pdbx_seq_one_letter_code
_entity_poly.pdbx_strand_id
1 'polypeptide(L)'
;CKGLVCLGSLLGYLIIWNPIIHKWAKFPCQFSPMDEGSTLTIAWGFGYVSLIDDYKIVRLVESTDQPQEITVHVFSLKTQKWFQISNERLCGYSLGSVSNARLAGVLVNETVYWIINSVEGGHGQDILAFKV
;
A
#
# COMPACT_ATOMS: atom_id res chain seq x y z
N CYS A 1 6.32 -13.01 -15.02
CA CYS A 1 5.09 -12.70 -14.25
C CYS A 1 4.27 -13.97 -14.04
N LYS A 2 3.86 -14.31 -12.80
CA LYS A 2 2.93 -15.44 -12.54
C LYS A 2 1.44 -15.06 -12.73
N GLY A 3 1.18 -14.01 -13.52
CA GLY A 3 -0.17 -13.59 -13.92
C GLY A 3 -1.08 -13.08 -12.81
N LEU A 4 -0.57 -12.75 -11.61
CA LEU A 4 -1.40 -12.27 -10.51
C LEU A 4 -1.73 -10.78 -10.66
N VAL A 5 -2.97 -10.46 -10.32
CA VAL A 5 -3.53 -9.11 -10.21
C VAL A 5 -3.90 -8.88 -8.74
N CYS A 6 -3.52 -7.73 -8.22
CA CYS A 6 -3.82 -7.29 -6.87
C CYS A 6 -4.86 -6.16 -6.94
N LEU A 7 -6.00 -6.35 -6.28
CA LEU A 7 -7.10 -5.40 -6.22
C LEU A 7 -7.30 -4.99 -4.75
N GLY A 8 -6.93 -3.75 -4.42
CA GLY A 8 -7.17 -3.16 -3.11
C GLY A 8 -8.54 -2.49 -3.06
N SER A 9 -9.32 -2.77 -2.01
CA SER A 9 -10.59 -2.08 -1.76
C SER A 9 -10.43 -1.05 -0.65
N LEU A 10 -11.07 0.11 -0.83
CA LEU A 10 -11.23 1.09 0.24
C LEU A 10 -12.06 0.53 1.39
N LEU A 11 -12.89 -0.50 1.14
CA LEU A 11 -13.69 -1.23 2.14
C LEU A 11 -12.87 -2.20 3.03
N GLY A 12 -11.56 -2.03 3.09
CA GLY A 12 -10.71 -2.79 4.02
C GLY A 12 -10.50 -4.25 3.63
N TYR A 13 -10.49 -4.59 2.34
CA TYR A 13 -10.13 -5.94 1.90
C TYR A 13 -9.27 -5.92 0.63
N LEU A 14 -8.55 -7.02 0.43
CA LEU A 14 -7.66 -7.27 -0.69
C LEU A 14 -8.20 -8.45 -1.49
N ILE A 15 -8.20 -8.36 -2.82
CA ILE A 15 -8.45 -9.50 -3.71
C ILE A 15 -7.18 -9.77 -4.51
N ILE A 16 -6.70 -11.00 -4.43
CA ILE A 16 -5.66 -11.52 -5.32
C ILE A 16 -6.34 -12.39 -6.35
N TRP A 17 -6.18 -12.03 -7.62
CA TRP A 17 -6.82 -12.70 -8.74
C TRP A 17 -5.78 -13.18 -9.74
N ASN A 18 -5.85 -14.45 -10.11
CA ASN A 18 -5.18 -14.99 -11.27
C ASN A 18 -6.19 -15.14 -12.42
N PRO A 19 -6.26 -14.18 -13.35
CA PRO A 19 -7.16 -14.24 -14.51
C PRO A 19 -6.90 -15.44 -15.43
N ILE A 20 -5.67 -15.95 -15.48
CA ILE A 20 -5.29 -17.04 -16.41
C ILE A 20 -5.97 -18.36 -16.00
N ILE A 21 -6.06 -18.62 -14.69
CA ILE A 21 -6.66 -19.86 -14.15
C ILE A 21 -8.02 -19.61 -13.49
N HIS A 22 -8.57 -18.41 -13.63
CA HIS A 22 -9.86 -18.00 -13.05
C HIS A 22 -9.98 -18.23 -11.53
N LYS A 23 -8.87 -18.14 -10.78
CA LYS A 23 -8.86 -18.29 -9.32
C LYS A 23 -8.66 -16.96 -8.64
N TRP A 24 -9.40 -16.70 -7.58
CA TRP A 24 -9.24 -15.53 -6.75
C TRP A 24 -9.31 -15.90 -5.26
N ALA A 25 -8.73 -15.06 -4.43
CA ALA A 25 -8.82 -15.13 -2.99
C ALA A 25 -9.05 -13.73 -2.43
N LYS A 26 -9.89 -13.63 -1.40
CA LYS A 26 -10.17 -12.38 -0.68
C LYS A 26 -9.57 -12.46 0.71
N PHE A 27 -8.86 -11.41 1.11
CA PHE A 27 -8.23 -11.29 2.41
C PHE A 27 -8.75 -10.03 3.13
N PRO A 28 -9.16 -10.12 4.40
CA PRO A 28 -9.49 -8.95 5.19
C PRO A 28 -8.23 -8.13 5.47
N CYS A 29 -8.36 -6.81 5.51
CA CYS A 29 -7.32 -5.94 6.05
C CYS A 29 -7.55 -5.78 7.55
N GLN A 30 -6.61 -6.26 8.36
CA GLN A 30 -6.73 -6.25 9.83
C GLN A 30 -6.70 -4.84 10.41
N PHE A 31 -6.05 -3.90 9.72
CA PHE A 31 -6.00 -2.49 10.12
C PHE A 31 -6.87 -1.68 9.15
N SER A 32 -8.17 -1.97 9.10
CA SER A 32 -9.14 -1.09 8.42
C SER A 32 -9.47 0.03 9.40
N PRO A 33 -8.99 1.27 9.21
CA PRO A 33 -9.25 2.38 10.13
C PRO A 33 -10.65 2.99 9.94
N MET A 34 -11.55 2.35 9.19
CA MET A 34 -12.95 2.75 9.13
C MET A 34 -13.66 2.43 10.46
N ASP A 35 -13.21 3.10 11.51
CA ASP A 35 -14.11 3.57 12.54
C ASP A 35 -15.03 4.61 11.88
N GLU A 36 -16.32 4.58 12.20
CA GLU A 36 -17.36 5.38 11.56
C GLU A 36 -16.99 6.88 11.57
N GLY A 37 -16.54 7.41 10.43
CA GLY A 37 -16.33 8.85 10.21
C GLY A 37 -14.97 9.26 9.66
N SER A 38 -13.93 8.41 9.75
CA SER A 38 -12.60 8.77 9.23
C SER A 38 -12.49 8.54 7.72
N THR A 39 -11.96 9.52 6.99
CA THR A 39 -11.60 9.33 5.58
C THR A 39 -10.11 9.00 5.45
N LEU A 40 -9.78 8.08 4.53
CA LEU A 40 -8.44 7.52 4.40
C LEU A 40 -7.93 7.62 2.98
N THR A 41 -6.67 8.03 2.84
CA THR A 41 -5.95 7.94 1.58
C THR A 41 -5.05 6.72 1.63
N ILE A 42 -5.16 5.83 0.64
CA ILE A 42 -4.39 4.58 0.59
C ILE A 42 -3.63 4.48 -0.72
N ALA A 43 -2.31 4.40 -0.65
CA ALA A 43 -1.47 4.00 -1.76
C ALA A 43 -1.11 2.52 -1.67
N TRP A 44 -1.17 1.80 -2.78
CA TRP A 44 -0.90 0.36 -2.85
C TRP A 44 0.35 0.07 -3.64
N GLY A 45 1.07 -0.97 -3.26
CA GLY A 45 2.20 -1.54 -3.98
C GLY A 45 2.05 -3.04 -4.03
N PHE A 46 2.39 -3.66 -5.14
CA PHE A 46 2.32 -5.10 -5.30
C PHE A 46 3.58 -5.60 -6.00
N GLY A 47 4.24 -6.59 -5.41
CA GLY A 47 5.46 -7.13 -5.97
C GLY A 47 5.75 -8.55 -5.55
N TYR A 48 6.62 -9.18 -6.33
CA TYR A 48 7.16 -10.51 -6.07
C TYR A 48 8.56 -10.37 -5.49
N VAL A 49 8.86 -11.20 -4.50
CA VAL A 49 10.13 -11.23 -3.78
C VAL A 49 10.78 -12.58 -4.07
N SER A 50 11.75 -12.59 -4.98
CA SER A 50 12.34 -13.82 -5.49
C SER A 50 13.05 -14.64 -4.42
N LEU A 51 13.72 -13.97 -3.47
CA LEU A 51 14.51 -14.63 -2.43
C LEU A 51 13.69 -15.60 -1.56
N ILE A 52 12.42 -15.28 -1.31
CA ILE A 52 11.54 -16.05 -0.41
C ILE A 52 10.32 -16.67 -1.11
N ASP A 53 10.24 -16.52 -2.44
CA ASP A 53 9.11 -16.91 -3.29
C ASP A 53 7.77 -16.46 -2.68
N ASP A 54 7.66 -15.15 -2.44
CA ASP A 54 6.47 -14.55 -1.84
C ASP A 54 5.98 -13.36 -2.67
N TYR A 55 4.67 -13.18 -2.69
CA TYR A 55 4.07 -11.95 -3.16
C TYR A 55 3.77 -11.06 -1.97
N LYS A 56 4.27 -9.84 -2.01
CA LYS A 56 3.99 -8.85 -0.99
C LYS A 56 3.13 -7.73 -1.53
N ILE A 57 2.20 -7.29 -0.69
CA ILE A 57 1.36 -6.13 -0.93
C ILE A 57 1.74 -5.11 0.12
N VAL A 58 2.22 -3.95 -0.31
CA VAL A 58 2.51 -2.81 0.56
C VAL A 58 1.32 -1.87 0.46
N ARG A 59 0.93 -1.27 1.58
CA ARG A 59 0.03 -0.13 1.55
C ARG A 59 0.53 0.96 2.47
N LEU A 60 0.45 2.18 1.98
CA LEU A 60 0.66 3.42 2.72
C LEU A 60 -0.72 3.93 3.09
N VAL A 61 -0.94 4.27 4.37
CA VAL A 61 -2.22 4.75 4.87
C VAL A 61 -2.01 6.09 5.55
N GLU A 62 -2.72 7.11 5.08
CA GLU A 62 -2.80 8.44 5.67
C GLU A 62 -4.24 8.68 6.15
N SER A 63 -4.40 9.06 7.42
CA SER A 63 -5.70 9.44 7.98
C SER A 63 -5.98 10.92 7.76
N THR A 64 -7.23 11.26 7.48
CA THR A 64 -7.64 12.67 7.46
C THR A 64 -7.73 13.31 8.84
N ASP A 65 -7.87 12.51 9.90
CA ASP A 65 -7.87 13.00 11.29
C ASP A 65 -6.45 13.33 11.78
N GLN A 66 -5.45 12.66 11.21
CA GLN A 66 -4.03 12.87 11.46
C GLN A 66 -3.31 13.03 10.13
N PRO A 67 -3.57 14.15 9.42
CA PRO A 67 -2.97 14.38 8.11
C PRO A 67 -1.45 14.45 8.28
N GLN A 68 -0.71 14.06 7.23
CA GLN A 68 0.76 14.10 7.20
C GLN A 68 1.47 13.04 8.04
N GLU A 69 0.73 12.06 8.56
CA GLU A 69 1.27 10.87 9.21
C GLU A 69 0.94 9.62 8.40
N ILE A 70 1.93 9.08 7.71
CA ILE A 70 1.76 7.89 6.88
C ILE A 70 2.23 6.64 7.65
N THR A 71 1.36 5.64 7.70
CA THR A 71 1.68 4.30 8.23
C THR A 71 1.88 3.29 7.10
N VAL A 72 2.85 2.39 7.27
CA VAL A 72 3.20 1.39 6.25
C VAL A 72 2.82 -0.01 6.74
N HIS A 73 1.98 -0.68 5.96
CA HIS A 73 1.57 -2.06 6.21
C HIS A 73 1.97 -2.95 5.05
N VAL A 74 2.36 -4.19 5.36
CA VAL A 74 2.74 -5.19 4.37
C VAL A 74 2.00 -6.49 4.61
N PHE A 75 1.37 -6.99 3.56
CA PHE A 75 0.78 -8.31 3.52
C PHE A 75 1.73 -9.27 2.82
N SER A 76 1.89 -10.45 3.38
CA SER A 76 2.57 -11.57 2.73
C SER A 76 1.54 -12.58 2.26
N LEU A 77 1.53 -12.88 0.96
CA LEU A 77 0.60 -13.85 0.38
C LEU A 77 0.91 -15.27 0.88
N LYS A 78 2.19 -15.58 1.10
CA LYS A 78 2.65 -16.86 1.63
C LYS A 78 2.14 -17.13 3.05
N THR A 79 2.17 -16.13 3.92
CA THR A 79 1.70 -16.26 5.31
C THR A 79 0.23 -15.88 5.49
N GLN A 80 -0.35 -15.21 4.51
CA GLN A 80 -1.70 -14.63 4.53
C GLN A 80 -1.93 -13.68 5.72
N LYS A 81 -0.88 -12.95 6.11
CA LYS A 81 -0.90 -12.05 7.27
C LYS A 81 -0.44 -10.65 6.89
N TRP A 82 -1.04 -9.68 7.56
CA TRP A 82 -0.61 -8.29 7.57
C TRP A 82 0.41 -8.06 8.69
N PHE A 83 1.38 -7.20 8.41
CA PHE A 83 2.38 -6.73 9.35
C PHE A 83 2.51 -5.21 9.19
N GLN A 84 2.59 -4.47 10.28
CA GLN A 84 2.97 -3.06 10.25
C GLN A 84 4.49 -2.98 10.41
N ILE A 85 5.18 -2.21 9.56
CA ILE A 85 6.65 -2.29 9.46
C ILE A 85 7.38 -1.50 10.54
N SER A 86 6.70 -0.62 11.26
CA SER A 86 7.22 0.07 12.43
C SER A 86 6.09 0.81 13.14
N ASN A 87 6.26 1.11 14.42
CA ASN A 87 5.43 2.12 15.10
C ASN A 87 5.81 3.54 14.67
N GLU A 88 6.94 3.71 14.00
CA GLU A 88 7.40 4.98 13.45
C GLU A 88 6.53 5.37 12.26
N ARG A 89 5.88 6.52 12.38
CA ARG A 89 5.05 7.15 11.35
C ARG A 89 5.96 8.01 10.48
N LEU A 90 5.74 7.98 9.16
CA LEU A 90 6.39 8.92 8.27
C LEU A 90 5.68 10.27 8.42
N CYS A 91 6.26 11.15 9.23
CA CYS A 91 5.76 12.50 9.47
C CYS A 91 6.27 13.49 8.42
N GLY A 92 5.51 14.55 8.14
CA GLY A 92 5.90 15.62 7.22
C GLY A 92 5.72 15.28 5.74
N TYR A 93 5.06 14.15 5.44
CA TYR A 93 4.72 13.71 4.09
C TYR A 93 3.23 13.46 3.96
N SER A 94 2.67 13.76 2.80
CA SER A 94 1.26 13.50 2.51
C SER A 94 1.08 12.74 1.20
N LEU A 95 0.17 11.77 1.21
CA LEU A 95 -0.30 11.12 -0.02
C LEU A 95 -1.15 12.10 -0.84
N GLY A 96 -1.69 13.14 -0.19
CA GLY A 96 -2.45 14.24 -0.79
C GLY A 96 -3.87 13.83 -1.19
N SER A 97 -4.71 14.84 -1.45
CA SER A 97 -6.02 14.63 -2.10
C SER A 97 -5.79 14.45 -3.59
N VAL A 98 -5.45 13.24 -4.04
CA VAL A 98 -5.12 13.01 -5.45
C VAL A 98 -5.85 11.81 -6.02
N SER A 99 -6.29 11.97 -7.27
CA SER A 99 -6.93 10.95 -8.10
C SER A 99 -6.25 9.58 -7.96
N ASN A 100 -7.05 8.51 -7.88
CA ASN A 100 -6.64 7.10 -7.65
C ASN A 100 -5.40 6.62 -8.42
N ALA A 101 -5.10 7.17 -9.61
CA ALA A 101 -3.97 6.77 -10.44
C ALA A 101 -2.58 7.05 -9.82
N ARG A 102 -2.42 8.07 -8.95
CA ARG A 102 -1.12 8.36 -8.31
C ARG A 102 -0.84 7.51 -7.08
N LEU A 103 -1.83 6.75 -6.61
CA LEU A 103 -1.75 5.93 -5.43
C LEU A 103 -1.26 4.50 -5.74
N ALA A 104 -1.00 4.17 -7.01
CA ALA A 104 -0.42 2.89 -7.40
C ALA A 104 1.11 2.99 -7.46
N GLY A 105 1.79 2.18 -6.65
CA GLY A 105 3.24 2.08 -6.62
C GLY A 105 3.77 1.32 -7.83
N VAL A 106 4.90 1.78 -8.35
CA VAL A 106 5.57 1.18 -9.50
C VAL A 106 6.66 0.22 -9.02
N LEU A 107 6.59 -1.05 -9.43
CA LEU A 107 7.59 -2.05 -9.10
C LEU A 107 8.76 -2.00 -10.07
N VAL A 108 9.97 -1.77 -9.57
CA VAL A 108 11.24 -1.86 -10.30
C VAL A 108 12.24 -2.66 -9.45
N ASN A 109 12.75 -3.78 -9.96
CA ASN A 109 13.74 -4.63 -9.29
C ASN A 109 13.41 -4.94 -7.82
N GLU A 110 12.21 -5.49 -7.57
CA GLU A 110 11.72 -5.84 -6.23
C GLU A 110 11.64 -4.65 -5.25
N THR A 111 11.60 -3.43 -5.79
CA THR A 111 11.39 -2.21 -5.02
C THR A 111 10.18 -1.49 -5.60
N VAL A 112 9.23 -1.13 -4.73
CA VAL A 112 8.06 -0.36 -5.10
C VAL A 112 8.33 1.11 -4.82
N TYR A 113 8.00 1.97 -5.78
CA TYR A 113 8.20 3.41 -5.71
C TYR A 113 6.87 4.16 -5.77
N TRP A 114 6.74 5.20 -4.96
CA TRP A 114 5.61 6.15 -4.97
C TRP A 114 6.14 7.57 -5.02
N ILE A 115 5.39 8.45 -5.69
CA ILE A 115 5.60 9.90 -5.60
C ILE A 115 4.71 10.41 -4.47
N ILE A 116 5.31 11.04 -3.46
CA ILE A 116 4.63 11.59 -2.29
C ILE A 116 4.89 13.09 -2.18
N ASN A 117 4.04 13.82 -1.48
CA ASN A 117 4.23 15.26 -1.30
C ASN A 117 4.97 15.53 0.01
N SER A 118 5.99 16.39 -0.03
CA SER A 118 6.59 16.93 1.18
C SER A 118 5.76 18.09 1.71
N VAL A 119 5.57 18.12 3.02
CA VAL A 119 4.89 19.22 3.71
C VAL A 119 5.92 20.24 4.19
N GLU A 120 7.09 19.78 4.59
CA GLU A 120 8.21 20.62 5.01
C GLU A 120 8.92 21.21 3.77
N GLY A 121 9.04 22.54 3.70
CA GLY A 121 9.83 23.23 2.66
C GLY A 121 9.06 23.78 1.45
N GLY A 122 7.74 23.57 1.38
CA GLY A 122 6.85 24.12 0.35
C GLY A 122 6.61 23.15 -0.82
N HIS A 123 5.40 22.58 -0.87
CA HIS A 123 4.79 21.82 -1.98
C HIS A 123 5.76 21.02 -2.89
N GLY A 124 6.76 20.35 -2.31
CA GLY A 124 7.72 19.52 -3.03
C GLY A 124 7.16 18.12 -3.28
N GLN A 125 7.76 17.41 -4.24
CA GLN A 125 7.50 15.99 -4.46
C GLN A 125 8.76 15.19 -4.15
N ASP A 126 8.61 14.14 -3.35
CA ASP A 126 9.66 13.19 -3.01
C ASP A 126 9.29 11.79 -3.51
N ILE A 127 10.30 10.91 -3.57
CA ILE A 127 10.14 9.51 -3.96
C ILE A 127 10.29 8.64 -2.72
N LEU A 128 9.22 7.93 -2.36
CA LEU A 128 9.29 6.87 -1.37
C LEU A 128 9.60 5.55 -2.06
N ALA A 129 10.57 4.80 -1.54
CA ALA A 129 10.93 3.49 -2.03
C ALA A 129 10.74 2.44 -0.92
N PHE A 130 10.14 1.30 -1.26
CA PHE A 130 9.99 0.17 -0.37
C PHE A 130 10.47 -1.10 -1.05
N LYS A 131 11.47 -1.76 -0.46
CA LYS A 131 11.93 -3.06 -0.94
C LYS A 131 10.97 -4.15 -0.44
N VAL A 132 10.27 -4.79 -1.37
CA VAL A 132 9.36 -5.90 -1.06
C VAL A 132 10.13 -7.16 -0.72
#